data_AF-A0A961PM49-F1
#
_entry.id   AF-A0A961PM49-F1
#
_cell.length_a   1.000
_cell.length_b   1.000
_cell.length_c   1.000
_cell.angle_alpha   90.00
_cell.angle_beta   90.00
_cell.angle_gamma   90.00
#
_symmetry.space_group_name_H-M   'P 1'
#
loop_
_entity.id
_entity.type
_entity.pdbx_description
1 polymer ?
#
loop_
_entity_poly.entity_id
_entity_poly.type
_entity_poly.pdbx_seq_one_letter_code
_entity_poly.pdbx_strand_id
1 'polypeptide(L)'
;MPRLRPLPWLRALCLALMALAVVPLATPLAAQTPAADQQPAAAAPAGDQQTPAPIDYNVWNALASLAEAAIEDPNTTDQALNDLRTEISSMRTQFLNAETSLQGRLDALRAQITALGPVPTDGQTEAADVTQRRDELNA
;
A
#
# COMPACT_ATOMS: atom_id res chain seq x y z
N MET A 1 -43.29 -3.27 -23.53
CA MET A 1 -41.97 -3.65 -22.99
C MET A 1 -41.00 -3.91 -24.15
N PRO A 2 -40.17 -2.93 -24.56
CA PRO A 2 -39.09 -3.17 -25.51
C PRO A 2 -37.89 -3.79 -24.78
N ARG A 3 -37.39 -4.93 -25.27
CA ARG A 3 -36.16 -5.55 -24.77
C ARG A 3 -34.96 -4.81 -25.37
N LEU A 4 -34.26 -4.03 -24.55
CA LEU A 4 -32.98 -3.43 -24.93
C LEU A 4 -31.92 -4.53 -25.05
N ARG A 5 -31.33 -4.64 -26.25
CA ARG A 5 -30.22 -5.54 -26.54
C ARG A 5 -28.92 -4.92 -25.99
N PRO A 6 -28.00 -5.70 -25.40
CA PRO A 6 -26.74 -5.16 -24.89
C PRO A 6 -25.84 -4.71 -26.05
N LEU A 7 -25.41 -3.45 -26.03
CA LEU A 7 -24.55 -2.88 -27.08
C LEU A 7 -23.15 -3.53 -27.03
N PRO A 8 -22.71 -4.23 -28.10
CA PRO A 8 -21.42 -4.94 -28.16
C PRO A 8 -20.21 -4.00 -28.16
N TRP A 9 -20.41 -2.68 -28.21
CA TRP A 9 -19.35 -1.67 -28.22
C TRP A 9 -18.55 -1.60 -26.90
N LEU A 10 -19.15 -2.02 -25.78
CA LEU A 10 -18.48 -2.06 -24.46
C LEU A 10 -17.54 -3.26 -24.33
N ARG A 11 -17.77 -4.34 -25.11
CA ARG A 11 -16.84 -5.47 -25.21
C ARG A 11 -15.67 -5.18 -26.15
N ALA A 12 -15.87 -4.35 -27.18
CA ALA A 12 -14.80 -3.92 -28.07
C ALA A 12 -13.87 -2.88 -27.41
N LEU A 13 -14.37 -2.05 -26.48
CA LEU A 13 -13.56 -1.07 -25.76
C LEU A 13 -12.61 -1.70 -24.72
N CYS A 14 -12.97 -2.84 -24.13
CA CYS A 14 -12.12 -3.55 -23.13
C CYS A 14 -11.01 -4.43 -23.72
N LEU A 15 -10.96 -4.66 -25.04
CA LEU A 15 -9.88 -5.40 -25.69
C LEU A 15 -8.89 -4.52 -26.48
N ALA A 16 -9.13 -3.21 -26.56
CA ALA A 16 -8.24 -2.26 -27.25
C ALA A 16 -7.27 -1.49 -26.33
N LEU A 17 -7.31 -1.69 -25.00
CA LEU A 17 -6.39 -1.10 -24.03
C LEU A 17 -5.36 -2.09 -23.45
N MET A 18 -5.24 -3.28 -24.04
CA MET A 18 -4.28 -4.32 -23.65
C MET A 18 -3.42 -4.77 -24.84
N ALA A 19 -2.85 -3.82 -25.60
CA ALA A 19 -1.77 -4.07 -26.55
C ALA A 19 -1.21 -2.75 -27.10
N LEU A 20 -0.26 -2.13 -26.40
CA LEU A 20 0.63 -1.17 -27.06
C LEU A 20 2.08 -1.43 -26.68
N ALA A 21 2.66 -2.32 -27.49
CA ALA A 21 4.00 -2.30 -28.05
C ALA A 21 5.15 -1.81 -27.14
N VAL A 22 5.83 -2.80 -26.57
CA VAL A 22 7.27 -2.78 -26.32
C VAL A 22 7.98 -2.44 -27.64
N VAL A 23 8.59 -1.27 -27.72
CA VAL A 23 9.56 -0.91 -28.77
C VAL A 23 10.93 -0.84 -28.10
N PRO A 24 11.86 -1.79 -28.33
CA PRO A 24 13.22 -1.65 -27.87
C PRO A 24 14.01 -0.86 -28.92
N LEU A 25 14.20 0.44 -28.71
CA LEU A 25 15.33 1.14 -29.33
C LEU A 25 16.57 0.83 -28.50
N ALA A 26 17.48 0.05 -29.08
CA ALA A 26 18.84 -0.10 -28.61
C ALA A 26 19.54 1.28 -28.65
N THR A 27 19.59 1.96 -27.50
CA THR A 27 20.45 3.13 -27.32
C THR A 27 21.86 2.66 -26.98
N PRO A 28 22.89 3.02 -27.77
CA PRO A 28 24.26 2.64 -27.46
C PRO A 28 24.72 3.32 -26.17
N LEU A 29 25.32 2.49 -25.31
CA LEU A 29 26.03 2.86 -24.10
C LEU A 29 27.24 3.75 -24.45
N ALA A 30 26.99 5.06 -24.57
CA ALA A 30 28.05 6.05 -24.37
C ALA A 30 28.18 6.24 -22.86
N ALA A 31 29.39 6.01 -22.37
CA ALA A 31 29.81 6.17 -20.98
C ALA A 31 29.26 7.46 -20.35
N GLN A 32 28.43 7.29 -19.33
CA GLN A 32 28.13 8.32 -18.34
C GLN A 32 28.47 7.72 -16.99
N THR A 33 29.75 7.77 -16.63
CA THR A 33 30.17 7.63 -15.24
C THR A 33 29.80 8.95 -14.56
N PRO A 34 28.76 9.03 -13.73
CA PRO A 34 28.64 10.19 -12.86
C PRO A 34 29.77 10.05 -11.86
N ALA A 35 30.73 10.96 -11.96
CA ALA A 35 31.71 11.17 -10.92
C ALA A 35 30.97 11.30 -9.58
N ALA A 36 31.45 10.56 -8.61
CA ALA A 36 30.94 10.51 -7.26
C ALA A 36 31.03 11.90 -6.59
N ASP A 37 29.94 12.66 -6.63
CA ASP A 37 29.60 13.54 -5.51
C ASP A 37 28.82 12.70 -4.50
N GLN A 38 29.56 12.06 -3.60
CA GLN A 38 29.02 11.51 -2.37
C GLN A 38 28.57 12.68 -1.50
N GLN A 39 27.34 13.16 -1.75
CA GLN A 39 26.61 13.96 -0.78
C GLN A 39 26.57 13.16 0.53
N PRO A 40 27.03 13.70 1.67
CA PRO A 40 26.79 13.06 2.95
C PRO A 40 25.29 12.82 3.05
N ALA A 41 24.90 11.56 3.24
CA ALA A 41 23.51 11.21 3.51
C ALA A 41 23.11 12.01 4.75
N ALA A 42 22.44 13.15 4.52
CA ALA A 42 21.78 13.89 5.58
C ALA A 42 20.89 12.85 6.27
N ALA A 43 21.17 12.59 7.54
CA ALA A 43 20.32 11.76 8.36
C ALA A 43 18.91 12.33 8.21
N ALA A 44 18.07 11.59 7.48
CA ALA A 44 16.68 11.95 7.34
C ALA A 44 16.12 12.09 8.77
N PRO A 45 15.42 13.17 9.10
CA PRO A 45 14.80 13.28 10.40
C PRO A 45 13.95 12.03 10.60
N ALA A 46 14.16 11.34 11.73
CA ALA A 46 13.23 10.33 12.20
C ALA A 46 11.90 11.05 12.37
N GLY A 47 11.07 11.04 11.33
CA GLY A 47 9.76 11.67 11.35
C GLY A 47 8.99 11.04 12.49
N ASP A 48 8.47 11.88 13.38
CA ASP A 48 7.53 11.46 14.42
C ASP A 48 6.49 10.56 13.77
N GLN A 49 6.60 9.26 14.03
CA GLN A 49 5.65 8.27 13.56
C GLN A 49 4.40 8.45 14.41
N GLN A 50 3.62 9.50 14.12
CA GLN A 50 2.25 9.57 14.59
C GLN A 50 1.58 8.29 14.10
N THR A 51 1.34 7.38 15.05
CA THR A 51 0.65 6.13 14.76
C THR A 51 -0.73 6.53 14.25
N PRO A 52 -1.07 6.21 12.99
CA PRO A 52 -2.40 6.49 12.47
C PRO A 52 -3.41 5.90 13.44
N ALA A 53 -4.50 6.61 13.67
CA ALA A 53 -5.60 6.07 14.45
C ALA A 53 -5.97 4.68 13.90
N PRO A 54 -6.21 3.68 14.77
CA PRO A 54 -6.55 2.35 14.31
C PRO A 54 -7.78 2.40 13.42
N ILE A 55 -7.75 1.63 12.32
CA ILE A 55 -8.87 1.54 11.40
C ILE A 55 -10.06 0.89 12.12
N ASP A 56 -11.22 1.57 12.10
CA ASP A 56 -12.47 1.00 12.59
C ASP A 56 -13.16 0.18 11.50
N TYR A 57 -12.95 -1.13 11.56
CA TYR A 57 -13.55 -2.07 10.61
C TYR A 57 -15.08 -2.20 10.75
N ASN A 58 -15.67 -1.84 11.90
CA ASN A 58 -17.13 -1.84 12.03
C ASN A 58 -17.74 -0.71 11.21
N VAL A 59 -17.11 0.47 11.25
CA VAL A 59 -17.52 1.62 10.41
C VAL A 59 -17.37 1.27 8.94
N TRP A 60 -16.26 0.64 8.54
CA TRP A 60 -16.08 0.16 7.17
C TRP A 60 -17.17 -0.81 6.73
N ASN A 61 -17.45 -1.84 7.54
CA ASN A 61 -18.47 -2.84 7.22
C ASN A 61 -19.87 -2.22 7.10
N ALA A 62 -20.22 -1.30 8.00
CA ALA A 62 -21.49 -0.59 7.94
C ALA A 62 -21.62 0.26 6.67
N LEU A 63 -20.55 0.98 6.29
CA LEU A 63 -20.52 1.76 5.06
C LEU A 63 -20.65 0.87 3.81
N ALA A 64 -19.97 -0.27 3.79
CA ALA A 64 -20.06 -1.23 2.69
C ALA A 64 -21.48 -1.78 2.54
N SER A 65 -22.10 -2.23 3.63
CA SER A 65 -23.49 -2.72 3.62
C SER A 65 -24.49 -1.62 3.21
N LEU A 66 -24.27 -0.38 3.63
CA LEU A 66 -25.09 0.76 3.21
C LEU A 66 -24.97 1.01 1.71
N ALA A 67 -23.76 0.93 1.16
CA ALA A 67 -23.53 1.11 -0.27
C ALA A 67 -24.15 -0.01 -1.10
N GLU A 68 -24.07 -1.26 -0.64
CA GLU A 68 -24.73 -2.41 -1.27
C GLU A 68 -26.25 -2.20 -1.31
N ALA A 69 -26.87 -1.87 -0.16
CA ALA A 69 -28.30 -1.62 -0.08
C ALA A 69 -28.75 -0.44 -0.96
N ALA A 70 -27.96 0.63 -1.03
CA ALA A 70 -28.26 1.80 -1.84
C ALA A 70 -28.25 1.50 -3.35
N ILE A 71 -27.39 0.58 -3.82
CA ILE A 71 -27.34 0.17 -5.23
C ILE A 71 -28.53 -0.74 -5.59
N GLU A 72 -29.06 -1.48 -4.63
CA GLU A 72 -30.22 -2.36 -4.82
C GLU A 72 -31.57 -1.63 -4.77
N ASP A 73 -31.65 -0.49 -4.08
CA ASP A 73 -32.87 0.32 -3.97
C ASP A 73 -33.06 1.24 -5.19
N PRO A 74 -34.12 1.04 -6.02
CA PRO A 74 -34.39 1.87 -7.19
C PRO A 74 -34.80 3.32 -6.84
N ASN A 75 -35.09 3.62 -5.57
CA ASN A 75 -35.42 4.96 -5.10
C ASN A 75 -34.19 5.75 -4.61
N THR A 76 -33.02 5.11 -4.54
CA THR A 76 -31.78 5.81 -4.18
C THR A 76 -31.49 6.91 -5.19
N THR A 77 -31.23 8.11 -4.68
CA THR A 77 -30.93 9.27 -5.51
C THR A 77 -29.46 9.29 -5.94
N ASP A 78 -29.17 9.93 -7.08
CA ASP A 78 -27.80 10.15 -7.52
C ASP A 78 -26.95 10.89 -6.47
N GLN A 79 -27.57 11.82 -5.72
CA GLN A 79 -26.91 12.53 -4.64
C GLN A 79 -26.45 11.55 -3.55
N ALA A 80 -27.32 10.65 -3.09
CA ALA A 80 -26.98 9.66 -2.07
C ALA A 80 -25.84 8.73 -2.53
N LEU A 81 -25.84 8.29 -3.80
CA LEU A 81 -24.76 7.49 -4.36
C LEU A 81 -23.43 8.26 -4.43
N ASN A 82 -23.48 9.57 -4.72
CA ASN A 82 -22.29 10.43 -4.75
C ASN A 82 -21.72 10.65 -3.33
N ASP A 83 -22.59 10.81 -2.33
CA ASP A 83 -22.19 10.94 -0.94
C ASP A 83 -21.50 9.65 -0.46
N LEU A 84 -22.10 8.48 -0.73
CA LEU A 84 -21.49 7.18 -0.44
C LEU A 84 -20.13 7.00 -1.14
N ARG A 85 -20.01 7.40 -2.40
CA ARG A 85 -18.72 7.36 -3.12
C ARG A 85 -17.66 8.20 -2.40
N THR A 86 -18.04 9.37 -1.90
CA THR A 86 -17.15 10.28 -1.19
C THR A 86 -16.66 9.67 0.12
N GLU A 87 -17.58 9.10 0.91
CA GLU A 87 -17.25 8.39 2.15
C GLU A 87 -16.34 7.19 1.91
N ILE A 88 -16.63 6.36 0.91
CA ILE A 88 -15.79 5.21 0.55
C ILE A 88 -14.38 5.67 0.12
N SER A 89 -14.28 6.77 -0.64
CA SER A 89 -12.99 7.32 -1.05
C SER A 89 -12.19 7.89 0.13
N SER A 90 -12.87 8.51 1.10
CA SER A 90 -12.26 8.97 2.34
C SER A 90 -11.70 7.80 3.14
N MET A 91 -12.51 6.75 3.33
CA MET A 91 -12.07 5.55 4.04
C MET A 91 -10.89 4.88 3.33
N ARG A 92 -10.91 4.77 2.00
CA ARG A 92 -9.76 4.24 1.23
C ARG A 92 -8.48 5.02 1.49
N THR A 93 -8.56 6.34 1.55
CA THR A 93 -7.40 7.20 1.89
C THR A 93 -6.87 6.86 3.28
N GLN A 94 -7.75 6.65 4.26
CA GLN A 94 -7.35 6.25 5.62
C GLN A 94 -6.63 4.89 5.62
N PHE A 95 -7.16 3.90 4.89
CA PHE A 95 -6.51 2.59 4.74
C PHE A 95 -5.11 2.70 4.12
N LEU A 96 -4.95 3.47 3.04
CA LEU A 96 -3.65 3.66 2.37
C LEU A 96 -2.63 4.35 3.28
N ASN A 97 -3.08 5.34 4.07
CA ASN A 97 -2.23 6.00 5.05
C ASN A 97 -1.80 5.04 6.16
N ALA A 98 -2.73 4.21 6.65
CA ALA A 98 -2.43 3.19 7.65
C ALA A 98 -1.45 2.13 7.11
N GLU A 99 -1.64 1.67 5.87
CA GLU A 99 -0.74 0.74 5.19
C GLU A 99 0.68 1.31 5.08
N THR A 100 0.80 2.54 4.59
CA THR A 100 2.10 3.23 4.43
C THR A 100 2.84 3.34 5.76
N SER A 101 2.12 3.69 6.84
CA SER A 101 2.70 3.75 8.19
C SER A 101 3.12 2.37 8.69
N LEU A 102 2.31 1.33 8.46
CA LEU A 102 2.65 -0.04 8.83
C LEU A 102 3.90 -0.56 8.11
N GLN A 103 4.03 -0.25 6.82
CA GLN A 103 5.21 -0.60 6.03
C GLN A 103 6.47 0.06 6.62
N GLY A 104 6.42 1.36 6.92
CA GLY A 104 7.55 2.06 7.55
C GLY A 104 7.94 1.46 8.91
N ARG A 105 6.95 1.06 9.72
CA ARG A 105 7.20 0.38 11.00
C ARG A 105 7.81 -1.01 10.81
N LEU A 106 7.31 -1.80 9.85
CA LEU A 106 7.86 -3.12 9.54
C LEU A 106 9.31 -3.01 9.04
N ASP A 107 9.62 -2.02 8.22
CA ASP A 107 10.99 -1.82 7.73
C ASP A 107 11.94 -1.42 8.86
N ALA A 108 11.49 -0.56 9.78
CA ALA A 108 12.24 -0.24 10.99
C ALA A 108 12.47 -1.48 11.88
N LEU A 109 11.48 -2.35 12.05
CA LEU A 109 11.62 -3.59 12.80
C LEU A 109 12.58 -4.57 12.11
N ARG A 110 12.48 -4.73 10.79
CA ARG A 110 13.39 -5.56 10.00
C ARG A 110 14.83 -5.05 10.06
N ALA A 111 15.03 -3.73 10.02
CA ALA A 111 16.34 -3.12 10.18
C ALA A 111 16.92 -3.41 11.57
N GLN A 112 16.10 -3.36 12.63
CA GLN A 112 16.51 -3.71 13.99
C GLN A 112 16.90 -5.19 14.09
N ILE A 113 16.09 -6.10 13.57
CA ILE A 113 16.39 -7.54 13.54
C ILE A 113 17.70 -7.79 12.77
N THR A 114 17.90 -7.11 11.64
CA THR A 114 19.12 -7.22 10.84
C THR A 114 20.34 -6.71 11.61
N ALA A 115 20.20 -5.61 12.35
CA ALA A 115 21.27 -5.04 13.17
C ALA A 115 21.70 -5.93 14.34
N LEU A 116 20.82 -6.83 14.82
CA LEU A 116 21.20 -7.86 15.82
C LEU A 116 22.13 -8.93 15.26
N GLY A 117 22.27 -9.03 13.94
CA GLY A 117 23.08 -10.05 13.29
C GLY A 117 22.47 -11.45 13.34
N PRO A 118 23.19 -12.46 12.82
CA PRO A 118 22.71 -13.83 12.81
C PRO A 118 22.61 -14.38 14.25
N VAL A 119 21.73 -15.36 14.44
CA VAL A 119 21.68 -16.13 15.68
C VAL A 119 23.03 -16.84 15.91
N PRO A 120 23.48 -16.98 17.18
CA PRO A 120 24.70 -17.71 17.49
C PRO A 120 24.67 -19.15 16.95
N THR A 121 25.80 -19.63 16.43
CA THR A 121 25.95 -21.05 16.09
C THR A 121 26.10 -21.89 17.36
N ASP A 122 25.82 -23.20 17.26
CA ASP A 122 25.83 -24.11 18.42
C ASP A 122 27.12 -23.99 19.25
N GLY A 123 26.94 -23.68 20.53
CA GLY A 123 28.03 -23.48 21.50
C GLY A 123 28.55 -22.04 21.61
N GLN A 124 28.11 -21.11 20.77
CA GLN A 124 28.40 -19.68 20.92
C GLN A 124 27.34 -19.00 21.78
N THR A 125 27.79 -18.14 22.70
CA THR A 125 26.92 -17.31 23.53
C THR A 125 26.95 -15.89 23.00
N GLU A 126 25.80 -15.25 22.91
CA GLU A 126 25.71 -13.82 22.63
C GLU A 126 25.63 -12.99 23.92
N ALA A 127 25.79 -11.68 23.79
CA ALA A 127 25.65 -10.78 24.92
C ALA A 127 24.18 -10.76 25.40
N ALA A 128 23.97 -10.72 26.72
CA ALA A 128 22.64 -10.85 27.33
C ALA A 128 21.64 -9.78 26.86
N ASP A 129 22.12 -8.58 26.55
CA ASP A 129 21.33 -7.47 26.00
C ASP A 129 20.85 -7.76 24.56
N VAL A 130 21.66 -8.45 23.75
CA VAL A 130 21.28 -8.89 22.40
C VAL A 130 20.24 -10.00 22.46
N THR A 131 20.40 -10.98 23.36
CA THR A 131 19.38 -12.03 23.58
C THR A 131 18.05 -11.41 23.98
N GLN A 132 18.06 -10.54 25.00
CA GLN A 132 16.85 -9.87 25.46
C GLN A 132 16.17 -9.10 24.32
N ARG A 133 16.93 -8.33 23.54
CA ARG A 133 16.37 -7.57 22.43
C ARG A 133 15.79 -8.46 21.33
N ARG A 134 16.38 -9.63 21.08
CA ARG A 134 15.83 -10.60 20.12
C ARG A 134 14.50 -11.18 20.63
N ASP A 135 14.40 -11.49 21.92
CA ASP A 135 13.17 -12.01 22.53
C ASP A 135 12.04 -10.97 22.47
N GLU A 136 12.34 -9.70 22.78
CA GLU A 136 11.38 -8.58 22.71
C GLU A 136 10.84 -8.34 21.29
N LEU A 137 11.64 -8.60 20.25
CA LEU A 137 11.24 -8.39 18.85
C LEU A 137 10.46 -9.58 18.24
N ASN A 138 10.49 -10.76 18.89
CA ASN A 138 9.82 -11.98 18.42
C ASN A 138 8.56 -12.34 19.23
N ALA A 139 8.27 -11.63 20.32
CA ALA A 139 7.09 -11.79 21.16
C ALA A 139 5.82 -11.23 20.49
#